data_AF-A0A9D0DSP5-F1
#
_entry.id   AF-A0A9D0DSP5-F1
#
_cell.length_a   1.000
_cell.length_b   1.000
_cell.length_c   1.000
_cell.angle_alpha   90.00
_cell.angle_beta   90.00
_cell.angle_gamma   90.00
#
_symmetry.space_group_name_H-M   'P 1'
#
loop_
_entity.id
_entity.type
_entity.pdbx_description
1 polymer ?
#
loop_
_entity_poly.entity_id
_entity_poly.type
_entity_poly.pdbx_seq_one_letter_code
_entity_poly.pdbx_strand_id
1 'polypeptide(L)'
;MADLFSDAWMKTYMEEWNKEPELSDALAKINFSTNIGYGFIGDDTPKGVAIIENGKIISAGAYNGEELNWDLRAKEENWNKWLDKGLGMA
;
A
#
# COMPACT_ATOMS: atom_id res chain seq x y z
N MET A 1 -9.61 3.91 -15.38
CA MET A 1 -8.63 2.85 -15.07
C MET A 1 -7.44 3.56 -14.46
N ALA A 2 -7.39 3.67 -13.14
CA ALA A 2 -6.19 4.16 -12.48
C ALA A 2 -5.15 3.04 -12.58
N ASP A 3 -3.96 3.35 -13.09
CA ASP A 3 -2.85 2.40 -13.09
C ASP A 3 -2.62 1.93 -11.65
N LEU A 4 -2.54 0.61 -11.46
CA LEU A 4 -2.25 -0.01 -10.18
C LEU A 4 -0.94 0.56 -9.63
N PHE A 5 -0.97 1.05 -8.38
CA PHE A 5 0.16 1.74 -7.71
C PHE A 5 0.54 3.12 -8.26
N SER A 6 -0.32 3.75 -9.07
CA SER A 6 -0.18 5.19 -9.36
C SER A 6 -0.44 6.05 -8.13
N ASP A 7 0.06 7.28 -8.15
CA ASP A 7 -0.18 8.30 -7.11
C ASP A 7 -1.67 8.43 -6.73
N ALA A 8 -2.56 8.45 -7.74
CA ALA A 8 -4.00 8.50 -7.53
C ALA A 8 -4.54 7.24 -6.83
N TRP A 9 -4.07 6.05 -7.22
CA TRP A 9 -4.48 4.78 -6.62
C TRP A 9 -4.01 4.69 -5.16
N MET A 10 -2.76 5.11 -4.91
CA MET A 10 -2.17 5.17 -3.58
C MET A 10 -2.92 6.13 -2.66
N LYS A 11 -3.31 7.30 -3.16
CA LYS A 11 -4.15 8.25 -2.41
C LYS A 11 -5.51 7.67 -2.08
N THR A 12 -6.18 7.03 -3.03
CA THR A 12 -7.45 6.33 -2.75
C THR A 12 -7.28 5.22 -1.72
N TYR A 13 -6.21 4.42 -1.81
CA TYR A 13 -5.91 3.38 -0.83
C TYR A 13 -5.66 3.96 0.57
N MET A 14 -4.90 5.06 0.66
CA MET A 14 -4.72 5.83 1.89
C MET A 14 -6.06 6.30 2.47
N GLU A 15 -6.94 6.84 1.64
CA GLU A 15 -8.26 7.32 2.10
C GLU A 15 -9.12 6.17 2.62
N GLU A 16 -9.23 5.07 1.88
CA GLU A 16 -10.03 3.91 2.28
C GLU A 16 -9.46 3.24 3.55
N TRP A 17 -8.14 3.10 3.65
CA TRP A 17 -7.48 2.59 4.85
C TRP A 17 -7.74 3.48 6.07
N ASN A 18 -7.62 4.80 5.92
CA ASN A 18 -7.90 5.74 7.01
C ASN A 18 -9.40 5.85 7.33
N LYS A 19 -10.28 5.52 6.39
CA LYS A 19 -11.73 5.39 6.60
C LYS A 19 -12.10 4.13 7.38
N GLU A 20 -11.22 3.13 7.46
CA GLU A 20 -11.40 1.95 8.30
C GLU A 20 -10.69 2.13 9.65
N PRO A 21 -11.37 2.72 10.66
CA PRO A 21 -10.81 2.88 11.98
C PRO A 21 -10.50 1.54 12.65
N GLU A 22 -11.22 0.46 12.35
CA GLU A 22 -10.93 -0.84 12.94
C GLU A 22 -9.55 -1.38 12.53
N LEU A 23 -9.20 -1.22 11.26
CA LEU A 23 -7.92 -1.66 10.72
C LEU A 23 -6.79 -0.74 11.19
N SER A 24 -6.99 0.57 11.07
CA SER A 24 -5.99 1.55 11.50
C SER A 24 -5.78 1.58 13.02
N ASP A 25 -6.81 1.38 13.84
CA ASP A 25 -6.72 1.33 15.31
C ASP A 25 -6.06 0.03 15.80
N ALA A 26 -6.34 -1.10 15.15
CA ALA A 26 -5.64 -2.36 15.43
C ALA A 26 -4.14 -2.25 15.17
N LEU A 27 -3.76 -1.60 14.06
CA LEU A 27 -2.35 -1.36 13.72
C LEU A 27 -1.73 -0.24 14.58
N ALA A 28 -2.52 0.76 14.98
CA ALA A 28 -2.10 1.82 15.91
C ALA A 28 -1.75 1.26 17.29
N LYS A 29 -2.53 0.28 17.78
CA LYS A 29 -2.30 -0.36 19.09
C LYS A 29 -0.92 -1.01 19.21
N ILE A 30 -0.39 -1.53 18.11
CA ILE A 30 0.96 -2.10 18.06
C ILE A 30 2.03 -1.09 17.62
N ASN A 31 1.66 0.20 17.47
CA ASN A 31 2.52 1.27 16.94
C ASN A 31 3.16 0.87 15.60
N PHE A 32 2.36 0.33 14.69
CA PHE A 32 2.84 -0.11 13.39
C PHE A 32 3.20 1.10 12.53
N SER A 33 4.50 1.33 12.37
CA SER A 33 5.03 2.36 11.48
C SER A 33 6.01 1.72 10.50
N THR A 34 5.69 1.76 9.21
CA THR A 34 6.46 1.08 8.18
C THR A 34 6.23 1.72 6.81
N ASN A 35 7.25 1.64 5.96
CA ASN A 35 7.18 2.10 4.57
C ASN A 35 7.03 0.88 3.66
N ILE A 36 5.93 0.80 2.91
CA ILE A 36 5.65 -0.30 1.99
C ILE A 36 5.74 0.22 0.56
N GLY A 37 6.65 -0.35 -0.22
CA GLY A 37 6.77 -0.10 -1.65
C GLY A 37 5.95 -1.10 -2.42
N TYR A 38 5.09 -0.62 -3.31
CA TYR A 38 4.28 -1.45 -4.17
C TYR A 38 4.75 -1.32 -5.60
N GLY A 39 4.91 -2.45 -6.28
CA GLY A 39 5.28 -2.45 -7.69
C GLY A 39 5.02 -3.76 -8.39
N PHE A 40 5.57 -3.85 -9.60
CA PHE A 40 5.46 -5.04 -10.43
C PHE A 40 6.78 -5.79 -10.47
N ILE A 41 6.71 -7.12 -10.46
CA ILE A 41 7.91 -7.94 -10.73
C ILE A 41 8.31 -7.67 -12.19
N GLY A 42 9.52 -7.17 -12.37
CA GLY A 42 10.05 -6.78 -13.68
C GLY A 42 10.42 -5.30 -13.79
N ASP A 43 9.90 -4.43 -12.92
CA ASP A 43 10.39 -3.06 -12.79
C ASP A 43 11.58 -2.99 -11.81
N ASP A 44 12.59 -2.20 -12.16
CA ASP A 44 13.77 -1.92 -11.31
C ASP A 44 13.37 -1.33 -9.95
N THR A 45 12.30 -0.53 -9.92
CA THR A 45 11.81 0.16 -8.73
C THR A 45 10.31 -0.11 -8.52
N PRO A 46 9.83 -0.07 -7.27
CA PRO A 46 8.40 -0.04 -7.03
C PRO A 46 7.79 1.20 -7.70
N LYS A 47 6.50 1.11 -8.04
CA LYS A 47 5.75 2.18 -8.71
C LYS A 47 5.24 3.19 -7.69
N GLY A 48 4.79 2.71 -6.54
CA GLY A 48 4.26 3.55 -5.48
C GLY A 48 4.80 3.16 -4.11
N VAL A 49 4.60 4.04 -3.16
CA VAL A 49 4.96 3.87 -1.75
C VAL A 49 3.79 4.30 -0.87
N ALA A 50 3.59 3.58 0.22
CA ALA A 50 2.70 3.96 1.30
C ALA A 50 3.48 3.96 2.61
N ILE A 51 3.46 5.10 3.30
CA ILE A 51 4.05 5.30 4.63
C ILE A 51 2.92 5.16 5.63
N ILE A 52 3.00 4.08 6.41
CA ILE A 52 2.11 3.85 7.54
C ILE A 52 2.82 4.37 8.79
N GLU A 53 2.11 5.15 9.58
CA GLU A 53 2.54 5.61 10.89
C GLU A 53 1.39 5.43 11.89
N ASN A 54 1.66 4.77 13.01
CA ASN A 54 0.64 4.44 14.00
C ASN A 54 -0.59 3.75 13.36
N GLY A 55 -0.35 2.83 12.44
CA GLY A 55 -1.42 2.10 11.75
C GLY A 55 -2.24 2.91 10.75
N LYS A 56 -1.90 4.18 10.50
CA LYS A 56 -2.56 5.03 9.51
C LYS A 56 -1.61 5.37 8.38
N ILE A 57 -2.11 5.33 7.15
CA ILE A 57 -1.31 5.80 6.02
C ILE A 57 -1.22 7.32 6.12
N ILE A 58 -0.03 7.86 6.35
CA ILE A 58 0.22 9.31 6.44
C ILE A 58 0.71 9.90 5.12
N SER A 59 1.29 9.07 4.26
CA SER A 59 1.77 9.46 2.94
C SER A 59 1.59 8.29 1.99
N ALA A 60 1.07 8.56 0.80
CA ALA A 60 0.95 7.56 -0.25
C ALA A 60 1.11 8.24 -1.61
N GLY A 61 1.96 7.69 -2.46
CA GLY A 61 2.29 8.33 -3.73
C GLY A 61 3.20 7.48 -4.62
N ALA A 62 3.73 8.08 -5.67
CA ALA A 62 4.73 7.45 -6.51
C ALA A 62 6.05 7.27 -5.75
N TYR A 63 6.70 6.12 -5.92
CA TYR A 63 7.98 5.85 -5.27
C TYR A 63 9.09 6.72 -5.90
N ASN A 64 9.82 7.47 -5.07
CA ASN A 64 10.89 8.38 -5.51
C ASN A 64 12.29 8.03 -4.96
N GLY A 65 12.48 6.80 -4.45
CA GLY A 65 13.73 6.40 -3.79
C GLY A 65 13.70 6.53 -2.27
N GLU A 66 12.50 6.53 -1.68
CA GLU A 66 12.31 6.54 -0.22
C GLU A 66 12.76 5.22 0.42
N GLU A 67 13.10 5.25 1.70
CA GLU A 67 13.49 4.02 2.40
C GLU A 67 12.25 3.15 2.61
N LEU A 68 12.27 1.94 2.05
CA LEU A 68 11.19 0.97 2.17
C LEU A 68 11.56 -0.09 3.19
N ASN A 69 10.72 -0.26 4.20
CA ASN A 69 10.83 -1.37 5.14
C ASN A 69 10.31 -2.67 4.52
N TRP A 70 9.29 -2.57 3.68
CA TRP A 70 8.67 -3.70 2.98
C TRP A 70 8.64 -3.43 1.49
N ASP A 71 9.12 -4.40 0.72
CA ASP A 71 9.05 -4.37 -0.74
C ASP A 71 8.03 -5.42 -1.20
N LEU A 72 6.90 -4.93 -1.70
CA LEU A 72 5.79 -5.75 -2.18
C LEU A 72 5.71 -5.57 -3.69
N ARG A 73 6.44 -6.43 -4.41
CA ARG A 73 6.40 -6.50 -5.87
C ARG A 73 5.79 -7.81 -6.32
N ALA A 74 4.68 -7.73 -7.05
CA ALA A 74 3.98 -8.90 -7.58
C ALA A 74 3.58 -8.67 -9.04
N LYS A 75 3.30 -9.73 -9.80
CA LYS A 75 2.83 -9.57 -11.19
C LYS A 75 1.45 -8.94 -11.16
N GLU A 76 1.07 -8.22 -12.22
CA GLU A 76 -0.26 -7.62 -12.33
C GLU A 76 -1.39 -8.66 -12.11
N GLU A 77 -1.19 -9.89 -12.58
CA GLU A 77 -2.10 -11.00 -12.35
C GLU A 77 -2.24 -11.37 -10.86
N ASN A 78 -1.17 -11.30 -10.08
CA ASN A 78 -1.19 -11.55 -8.65
C ASN A 78 -1.86 -10.40 -7.90
N TRP A 79 -1.60 -9.16 -8.32
CA TRP A 79 -2.27 -7.98 -7.77
C TRP A 79 -3.76 -7.99 -8.04
N ASN A 80 -4.18 -8.31 -9.27
CA ASN A 80 -5.58 -8.51 -9.59
C ASN A 80 -6.19 -9.61 -8.73
N LYS A 81 -5.49 -10.73 -8.51
CA LYS A 81 -5.97 -11.77 -7.58
C LYS A 81 -6.11 -11.28 -6.15
N TRP A 82 -5.20 -10.43 -5.67
CA TRP A 82 -5.26 -9.86 -4.33
C TRP A 82 -6.38 -8.82 -4.19
N LEU A 83 -6.68 -8.07 -5.25
CA LEU A 83 -7.81 -7.13 -5.26
C LEU A 83 -9.15 -7.86 -5.40
N ASP A 84 -9.22 -8.86 -6.27
CA ASP A 84 -10.41 -9.66 -6.57
C ASP A 84 -10.78 -10.58 -5.39
N LYS A 85 -9.79 -11.22 -4.78
CA LYS A 85 -10.00 -12.04 -3.57
C LYS A 85 -10.01 -11.23 -2.27
N GLY A 86 -9.76 -9.93 -2.36
CA GLY A 86 -9.51 -9.06 -1.22
C GLY A 86 -8.14 -9.32 -0.58
N LEU A 87 -7.56 -8.26 0.00
CA LEU A 87 -6.46 -8.34 0.96
C LEU A 87 -6.99 -8.97 2.26
N GLY A 88 -7.39 -10.23 2.18
CA GLY A 88 -7.81 -11.06 3.31
C GLY A 88 -8.84 -10.42 4.24
N MET A 89 -10.12 -10.42 3.84
CA MET A 89 -11.20 -10.79 4.76
C MET A 89 -12.23 -11.61 3.99
N ALA A 90 -12.08 -12.92 4.10
CA ALA A 90 -13.17 -13.88 3.92
C ALA A 90 -13.98 -13.94 5.21
#